data_AF-A0A1M7M810-F1
#
_entry.id   AF-A0A1M7M810-F1
#
_cell.length_a   1.000
_cell.length_b   1.000
_cell.length_c   1.000
_cell.angle_alpha   90.00
_cell.angle_beta   90.00
_cell.angle_gamma   90.00
#
_symmetry.space_group_name_H-M   'P 1'
#
loop_
_entity.id
_entity.type
_entity.pdbx_description
1 polymer ?
#
loop_
_entity_poly.entity_id
_entity_poly.type
_entity_poly.pdbx_seq_one_letter_code
_entity_poly.pdbx_strand_id
1 'polypeptide(L)'
;MKSKLITILIITLLIFSFTSKNEIEECFISFKSSTNLTPATPDRLPEAYRKGRKVTTYKGEVEITCIDGYRVLYNNNKKVPFVNLKVELSERKAYEKDQKHLIENLKYLNSNSSGMESKDLIELEFNGYKIYGLSRGSIESGSTLGTFIMFPGNGVTVYFYFNNLKPEYRNFENVDDYKKQRDRFIKEYTKYLTTCKGK
;
A
#
# COMPACT_ATOMS: atom_id res chain seq x y z
N MET A 1 -20.06 -42.52 -61.58
CA MET A 1 -19.29 -42.21 -60.35
C MET A 1 -18.46 -40.95 -60.56
N LYS A 2 -18.90 -39.79 -60.04
CA LYS A 2 -18.07 -38.58 -59.92
C LYS A 2 -18.39 -37.96 -58.55
N SER A 3 -17.51 -38.19 -57.59
CA SER A 3 -17.60 -37.62 -56.25
C SER A 3 -16.96 -36.23 -56.25
N LYS A 4 -17.70 -35.21 -55.81
CA LYS A 4 -17.19 -33.86 -55.57
C LYS A 4 -16.68 -33.80 -54.13
N LEU A 5 -15.37 -33.58 -53.96
CA LEU A 5 -14.80 -33.21 -52.66
C LEU A 5 -15.00 -31.70 -52.45
N ILE A 6 -15.73 -31.33 -51.40
CA ILE A 6 -15.85 -29.95 -50.92
C ILE A 6 -14.80 -29.79 -49.82
N THR A 7 -13.78 -28.98 -50.07
CA THR A 7 -12.77 -28.60 -49.08
C THR A 7 -13.32 -27.43 -48.26
N ILE A 8 -13.69 -27.69 -47.00
CA ILE A 8 -14.07 -26.65 -46.04
C ILE A 8 -12.80 -26.13 -45.37
N LEU A 9 -12.43 -24.89 -45.68
CA LEU A 9 -11.34 -24.16 -45.04
C LEU A 9 -11.86 -23.56 -43.73
N ILE A 10 -11.53 -24.18 -42.59
CA ILE A 10 -11.86 -23.63 -41.27
C ILE A 10 -10.78 -22.61 -40.90
N ILE A 11 -11.14 -21.32 -40.98
CA ILE A 11 -10.33 -20.21 -40.48
C ILE A 11 -10.60 -20.09 -38.97
N THR A 12 -9.70 -20.62 -38.14
CA THR A 12 -9.70 -20.37 -36.70
C THR A 12 -9.19 -18.95 -36.42
N LEU A 13 -10.12 -18.01 -36.18
CA LEU A 13 -9.81 -16.72 -35.58
C LEU A 13 -9.38 -16.93 -34.12
N LEU A 14 -8.09 -16.79 -33.83
CA LEU A 14 -7.57 -16.66 -32.47
C LEU A 14 -7.97 -15.27 -31.95
N ILE A 15 -9.08 -15.20 -31.22
CA ILE A 15 -9.45 -14.00 -30.47
C ILE A 15 -8.50 -13.92 -29.27
N PHE A 16 -7.40 -13.18 -29.42
CA PHE A 16 -6.62 -12.72 -28.28
C PHE A 16 -7.47 -11.69 -27.54
N SER A 17 -8.24 -12.16 -26.55
CA SER A 17 -8.82 -11.30 -25.54
C SER A 17 -7.68 -10.68 -24.73
N PHE A 18 -7.18 -9.53 -25.18
CA PHE A 18 -6.39 -8.63 -24.34
C PHE A 18 -7.30 -8.14 -23.22
N THR A 19 -7.44 -8.95 -22.17
CA THR A 19 -7.88 -8.47 -20.88
C THR A 19 -6.73 -7.62 -20.35
N SER A 20 -6.80 -6.30 -20.56
CA SER A 20 -5.99 -5.37 -19.80
C SER A 20 -6.31 -5.61 -18.34
N LYS A 21 -5.48 -6.41 -17.64
CA LYS A 21 -5.68 -6.60 -16.22
C LYS A 21 -5.41 -5.25 -15.57
N ASN A 22 -6.39 -4.75 -14.82
CA ASN A 22 -6.20 -3.59 -13.96
C ASN A 22 -5.26 -4.03 -12.83
N GLU A 23 -3.96 -3.89 -13.04
CA GLU A 23 -2.93 -4.29 -12.10
C GLU A 23 -2.15 -3.08 -11.60
N ILE A 24 -1.63 -3.20 -10.39
CA ILE A 24 -0.73 -2.20 -9.83
C ILE A 24 0.55 -2.19 -10.67
N GLU A 25 0.93 -1.01 -11.14
CA GLU A 25 2.16 -0.81 -11.88
C GLU A 25 3.37 -1.17 -11.01
N GLU A 26 4.39 -1.76 -11.65
CA GLU A 26 5.60 -2.23 -10.98
C GLU A 26 6.29 -1.10 -10.18
N CYS A 27 6.11 0.14 -10.63
CA CYS A 27 6.62 1.33 -9.98
C CYS A 27 6.26 1.43 -8.49
N PHE A 28 5.07 1.00 -8.08
CA PHE A 28 4.66 1.09 -6.68
C PHE A 28 5.20 -0.03 -5.79
N ILE A 29 5.76 -1.09 -6.38
CA ILE A 29 6.15 -2.32 -5.67
C ILE A 29 7.61 -2.71 -5.86
N SER A 30 8.37 -1.98 -6.69
CA SER A 30 9.75 -2.29 -7.04
C SER A 30 10.79 -1.35 -6.42
N PHE A 31 10.41 -0.61 -5.38
CA PHE A 31 11.35 0.21 -4.61
C PHE A 31 12.39 -0.68 -3.91
N LYS A 32 13.64 -0.67 -4.40
CA LYS A 32 14.70 -1.58 -3.93
C LYS A 32 15.62 -1.00 -2.86
N SER A 33 15.71 0.32 -2.77
CA SER A 33 16.77 0.99 -2.03
C SER A 33 16.21 1.90 -0.95
N SER A 34 16.08 1.38 0.27
CA SER A 34 15.95 2.23 1.44
C SER A 34 17.18 2.12 2.33
N THR A 35 17.61 3.24 2.90
CA THR A 35 18.76 3.28 3.81
C THR A 35 18.56 2.27 4.95
N ASN A 36 19.48 1.31 5.07
CA ASN A 36 19.52 0.27 6.11
C ASN A 36 18.35 -0.73 6.12
N LEU A 37 17.55 -0.79 5.04
CA LEU A 37 16.50 -1.80 4.90
C LEU A 37 16.66 -2.60 3.60
N THR A 38 16.29 -3.88 3.66
CA THR A 38 16.31 -4.79 2.51
C THR A 38 14.88 -5.21 2.17
N PRO A 39 14.40 -4.99 0.93
CA PRO A 39 13.08 -5.42 0.52
C PRO A 39 13.02 -6.95 0.39
N ALA A 40 11.89 -7.53 0.78
CA ALA A 40 11.47 -8.87 0.37
C ALA A 40 10.79 -8.80 -1.00
N THR A 41 10.61 -9.96 -1.63
CA THR A 41 9.83 -10.07 -2.87
C THR A 41 8.39 -9.57 -2.65
N PRO A 42 7.84 -8.74 -3.55
CA PRO A 42 6.44 -8.34 -3.50
C PRO A 42 5.51 -9.55 -3.53
N ASP A 43 4.57 -9.57 -2.59
CA ASP A 43 3.58 -10.62 -2.41
C ASP A 43 2.20 -10.08 -2.81
N ARG A 44 1.55 -10.69 -3.81
CA ARG A 44 0.24 -10.25 -4.28
C ARG A 44 -0.81 -10.67 -3.25
N LEU A 45 -1.70 -9.74 -2.87
CA LEU A 45 -2.74 -10.04 -1.90
C LEU A 45 -3.67 -11.15 -2.42
N PRO A 46 -4.15 -12.04 -1.53
CA PRO A 46 -5.07 -13.11 -1.90
C PRO A 46 -6.32 -12.58 -2.61
N GLU A 47 -6.89 -13.37 -3.53
CA GLU A 47 -8.07 -12.97 -4.30
C GLU A 47 -9.26 -12.55 -3.43
N ALA A 48 -9.40 -13.13 -2.24
CA ALA A 48 -10.43 -12.72 -1.28
C ALA A 48 -10.35 -11.23 -0.88
N TYR A 49 -9.16 -10.62 -0.88
CA TYR A 49 -8.98 -9.18 -0.64
C TYR A 49 -9.51 -8.31 -1.79
N ARG A 50 -9.69 -8.88 -2.99
CA ARG A 50 -10.19 -8.15 -4.18
C ARG A 50 -11.70 -7.92 -4.17
N LYS A 51 -12.39 -8.32 -3.10
CA LYS A 51 -13.82 -8.06 -2.89
C LYS A 51 -14.06 -6.74 -2.16
N GLY A 52 -13.02 -5.94 -1.94
CA GLY A 52 -13.08 -4.80 -1.04
C GLY A 52 -13.16 -5.21 0.43
N ARG A 53 -13.26 -4.21 1.30
CA ARG A 53 -13.41 -4.40 2.75
C ARG A 53 -14.27 -3.31 3.35
N LYS A 54 -14.86 -3.59 4.52
CA LYS A 54 -15.47 -2.55 5.34
C LYS A 54 -14.45 -1.95 6.30
N VAL A 55 -14.58 -0.65 6.55
CA VAL A 55 -13.81 0.09 7.55
C VAL A 55 -14.75 0.92 8.41
N THR A 56 -14.40 1.11 9.67
CA THR A 56 -15.22 1.88 10.62
C THR A 56 -14.91 3.36 10.54
N THR A 57 -15.94 4.20 10.55
CA THR A 57 -15.85 5.65 10.68
C THR A 57 -16.80 6.12 11.78
N TYR A 58 -16.77 7.41 12.10
CA TYR A 58 -17.78 8.01 12.99
C TYR A 58 -19.21 7.98 12.44
N LYS A 59 -19.38 7.77 11.13
CA LYS A 59 -20.70 7.65 10.47
C LYS A 59 -21.15 6.20 10.33
N GLY A 60 -20.41 5.24 10.89
CA GLY A 60 -20.65 3.81 10.75
C GLY A 60 -19.65 3.12 9.83
N GLU A 61 -19.94 1.87 9.47
CA GLU A 61 -19.13 1.12 8.52
C GLU A 61 -19.31 1.63 7.09
N VAL A 62 -18.19 1.77 6.38
CA VAL A 62 -18.16 2.14 4.97
C VAL A 62 -17.32 1.14 4.19
N GLU A 63 -17.64 0.98 2.90
CA GLU A 63 -16.90 0.09 2.01
C GLU A 63 -15.72 0.82 1.35
N ILE A 64 -14.61 0.10 1.22
CA ILE A 64 -13.42 0.45 0.46
C ILE A 64 -13.23 -0.61 -0.63
N THR A 65 -13.19 -0.18 -1.89
CA THR A 65 -12.94 -1.10 -3.00
C THR A 65 -11.46 -1.46 -3.08
N CYS A 66 -11.18 -2.66 -3.57
CA CYS A 66 -9.82 -3.12 -3.84
C CYS A 66 -9.92 -4.15 -4.95
N ILE A 67 -9.35 -3.90 -6.12
CA ILE A 67 -9.36 -4.81 -7.28
C ILE A 67 -8.00 -5.47 -7.52
N ASP A 68 -6.94 -4.89 -6.96
CA ASP A 68 -5.62 -5.50 -6.89
C ASP A 68 -4.85 -5.00 -5.68
N GLY A 69 -3.87 -5.76 -5.22
CA GLY A 69 -3.06 -5.34 -4.08
C GLY A 69 -1.78 -6.13 -3.94
N TYR A 70 -0.76 -5.48 -3.39
CA TYR A 70 0.53 -6.09 -3.08
C TYR A 70 1.00 -5.69 -1.69
N ARG A 71 1.85 -6.54 -1.12
CA ARG A 71 2.59 -6.29 0.10
C ARG A 71 4.08 -6.41 -0.19
N VAL A 72 4.86 -5.45 0.30
CA VAL A 72 6.33 -5.48 0.27
C VAL A 72 6.84 -5.25 1.69
N LEU A 73 7.58 -6.22 2.22
CA LEU A 73 8.22 -6.10 3.53
C LEU A 73 9.62 -5.54 3.37
N TYR A 74 10.00 -4.58 4.22
CA TYR A 74 11.35 -4.04 4.28
C TYR A 74 11.97 -4.42 5.62
N ASN A 75 12.94 -5.30 5.54
CA ASN A 75 13.61 -5.91 6.68
C ASN A 75 14.78 -5.06 7.13
N ASN A 76 14.99 -4.97 8.44
CA ASN A 76 16.17 -4.33 9.01
C ASN A 76 17.40 -5.25 8.92
N ASN A 77 18.56 -4.78 9.41
CA ASN A 77 19.81 -5.56 9.42
C ASN A 77 19.72 -6.89 10.22
N LYS A 78 18.73 -7.03 11.12
CA LYS A 78 18.43 -8.26 11.86
C LYS A 78 17.43 -9.17 11.12
N LYS A 79 17.12 -8.86 9.86
CA LYS A 79 16.19 -9.61 8.98
C LYS A 79 14.74 -9.66 9.49
N VAL A 80 14.33 -8.66 10.29
CA VAL A 80 12.97 -8.54 10.81
C VAL A 80 12.24 -7.39 10.08
N PRO A 81 10.97 -7.56 9.66
CA PRO A 81 10.25 -6.56 8.88
C PRO A 81 9.94 -5.33 9.72
N PHE A 82 10.63 -4.22 9.43
CA PHE A 82 10.37 -2.93 10.07
C PHE A 82 9.25 -2.16 9.35
N VAL A 83 9.26 -2.17 8.01
CA VAL A 83 8.17 -1.56 7.23
C VAL A 83 7.39 -2.65 6.50
N ASN A 84 6.08 -2.58 6.63
CA ASN A 84 5.14 -3.32 5.80
C ASN A 84 4.46 -2.30 4.88
N LEU A 85 4.93 -2.25 3.63
CA LEU A 85 4.33 -1.44 2.58
C LEU A 85 3.21 -2.24 1.95
N LYS A 86 2.00 -1.68 1.91
CA LYS A 86 0.87 -2.28 1.22
C LYS A 86 0.39 -1.31 0.14
N VAL A 87 0.21 -1.80 -1.08
CA VAL A 87 -0.30 -1.02 -2.21
C VAL A 87 -1.60 -1.64 -2.63
N GLU A 88 -2.64 -0.83 -2.80
CA GLU A 88 -3.96 -1.28 -3.25
C GLU A 88 -4.42 -0.43 -4.44
N LEU A 89 -5.11 -1.08 -5.37
CA LEU A 89 -5.77 -0.44 -6.49
C LEU A 89 -7.28 -0.46 -6.23
N SER A 90 -7.89 0.71 -6.11
CA SER A 90 -9.34 0.87 -6.01
C SER A 90 -10.01 0.71 -7.37
N GLU A 91 -11.32 0.44 -7.36
CA GLU A 91 -12.15 0.66 -8.54
C GLU A 91 -12.11 2.13 -8.95
N ARG A 92 -11.87 2.40 -10.23
CA ARG A 92 -11.68 3.77 -10.75
C ARG A 92 -12.82 4.73 -10.39
N LYS A 93 -14.07 4.26 -10.41
CA LYS A 93 -15.25 5.08 -10.07
C LYS A 93 -15.41 5.30 -8.56
N ALA A 94 -14.79 4.47 -7.73
CA ALA A 94 -14.87 4.55 -6.28
C ALA A 94 -13.67 5.28 -5.66
N TYR A 95 -12.55 5.45 -6.37
CA TYR A 95 -11.29 5.92 -5.81
C TYR A 95 -11.40 7.21 -4.97
N GLU A 96 -12.02 8.27 -5.47
CA GLU A 96 -12.19 9.51 -4.68
C GLU A 96 -13.04 9.32 -3.42
N LYS A 97 -14.04 8.44 -3.48
CA LYS A 97 -14.87 8.07 -2.33
C LYS A 97 -14.06 7.24 -1.33
N ASP A 98 -13.30 6.27 -1.81
CA ASP A 98 -12.41 5.43 -1.00
C ASP A 98 -11.37 6.29 -0.27
N GLN A 99 -10.77 7.28 -0.93
CA GLN A 99 -9.85 8.23 -0.29
C GLN A 99 -10.49 8.92 0.92
N LYS A 100 -11.71 9.46 0.75
CA LYS A 100 -12.45 10.15 1.82
C LYS A 100 -12.74 9.19 2.97
N HIS A 101 -13.25 8.00 2.67
CA HIS A 101 -13.55 6.97 3.67
C HIS A 101 -12.29 6.52 4.43
N LEU A 102 -11.14 6.37 3.75
CA LEU A 102 -9.88 5.99 4.39
C LEU A 102 -9.35 7.08 5.32
N ILE A 103 -9.50 8.36 4.95
CA ILE A 103 -9.15 9.48 5.83
C ILE A 103 -10.10 9.56 7.03
N GLU A 104 -11.40 9.36 6.83
CA GLU A 104 -12.37 9.29 7.93
C GLU A 104 -12.08 8.10 8.87
N ASN A 105 -11.67 6.95 8.30
CA ASN A 105 -11.24 5.79 9.07
C ASN A 105 -9.96 6.06 9.87
N LEU A 106 -8.95 6.70 9.28
CA LEU A 106 -7.74 7.10 10.01
C LEU A 106 -8.07 8.02 11.19
N LYS A 107 -8.96 9.01 10.99
CA LYS A 107 -9.42 9.90 12.08
C LYS A 107 -10.11 9.11 13.17
N TYR A 108 -11.01 8.20 12.80
CA TYR A 108 -11.68 7.31 13.75
C TYR A 108 -10.68 6.47 14.55
N LEU A 109 -9.74 5.81 13.87
CA LEU A 109 -8.70 4.98 14.52
C LEU A 109 -7.84 5.81 15.47
N ASN A 110 -7.41 7.00 15.08
CA ASN A 110 -6.54 7.84 15.90
C ASN A 110 -7.22 8.31 17.19
N SER A 111 -8.46 8.78 17.09
CA SER A 111 -9.19 9.27 18.27
C SER A 111 -9.59 8.15 19.24
N ASN A 112 -9.88 6.94 18.71
CA ASN A 112 -10.27 5.78 19.50
C ASN A 112 -9.08 4.91 19.95
N SER A 113 -7.85 5.32 19.65
CA SER A 113 -6.63 4.66 20.13
C SER A 113 -6.03 5.39 21.33
N SER A 114 -5.44 4.62 22.25
CA SER A 114 -4.65 5.12 23.37
C SER A 114 -3.16 5.17 23.01
N GLY A 115 -2.42 6.07 23.68
CA GLY A 115 -0.98 6.19 23.50
C GLY A 115 -0.54 6.75 22.14
N MET A 116 -1.41 7.52 21.48
CA MET A 116 -1.10 8.20 20.21
C MET A 116 -0.27 9.47 20.45
N GLU A 117 0.59 9.81 19.49
CA GLU A 117 1.43 11.01 19.49
C GLU A 117 0.60 12.29 19.49
N SER A 118 -0.51 12.29 18.76
CA SER A 118 -1.46 13.40 18.67
C SER A 118 -2.88 12.85 18.52
N LYS A 119 -3.89 13.67 18.85
CA LYS A 119 -5.30 13.40 18.55
C LYS A 119 -5.70 13.78 17.13
N ASP A 120 -4.92 14.65 16.48
CA ASP A 120 -5.04 14.95 15.07
C ASP A 120 -4.21 13.98 14.23
N LEU A 121 -4.57 13.87 12.94
CA LEU A 121 -3.72 13.15 11.99
C LEU A 121 -2.40 13.87 11.79
N ILE A 122 -1.33 13.09 11.69
CA ILE A 122 -0.03 13.58 11.26
C ILE A 122 -0.12 13.78 9.75
N GLU A 123 0.19 15.00 9.30
CA GLU A 123 0.31 15.34 7.89
C GLU A 123 1.79 15.52 7.55
N LEU A 124 2.27 14.78 6.56
CA LEU A 124 3.63 14.88 6.03
C LEU A 124 3.57 15.23 4.55
N GLU A 125 4.60 15.90 4.07
CA GLU A 125 4.77 16.19 2.65
C GLU A 125 6.19 15.88 2.21
N PHE A 126 6.33 14.98 1.24
CA PHE A 126 7.61 14.60 0.68
C PHE A 126 7.52 14.47 -0.84
N ASN A 127 8.44 15.15 -1.54
CA ASN A 127 8.58 15.06 -2.99
C ASN A 127 7.26 15.28 -3.76
N GLY A 128 6.42 16.21 -3.28
CA GLY A 128 5.12 16.55 -3.88
C GLY A 128 3.96 15.62 -3.50
N TYR A 129 4.19 14.62 -2.65
CA TYR A 129 3.15 13.75 -2.13
C TYR A 129 2.72 14.18 -0.74
N LYS A 130 1.40 14.27 -0.53
CA LYS A 130 0.80 14.43 0.79
C LYS A 130 0.51 13.07 1.41
N ILE A 131 0.90 12.89 2.66
CA ILE A 131 0.77 11.66 3.43
C ILE A 131 0.03 11.96 4.72
N TYR A 132 -0.95 11.12 5.06
CA TYR A 132 -1.74 11.24 6.28
C TYR A 132 -1.51 10.02 7.14
N GLY A 133 -1.35 10.19 8.44
CA GLY A 133 -1.18 9.03 9.30
C GLY A 133 -1.44 9.27 10.76
N LEU A 134 -1.19 8.21 11.51
CA LEU A 134 -1.25 8.16 12.95
C LEU A 134 0.00 7.45 13.44
N SER A 135 0.51 7.88 14.59
CA SER A 135 1.71 7.33 15.19
C SER A 135 1.55 7.25 16.70
N ARG A 136 2.15 6.23 17.32
CA ARG A 136 2.24 6.11 18.77
C ARG A 136 3.20 7.15 19.32
N GLY A 137 2.87 7.67 20.50
CA GLY A 137 3.74 8.60 21.25
C GLY A 137 4.86 7.90 22.02
N SER A 138 4.86 6.57 22.05
CA SER A 138 5.88 5.73 22.70
C SER A 138 6.16 4.48 21.86
N ILE A 139 7.38 3.96 21.96
CA ILE A 139 7.81 2.71 21.31
C ILE A 139 7.64 1.47 22.20
N GLU A 140 7.12 1.62 23.41
CA GLU A 140 7.01 0.53 24.40
C GLU A 140 5.71 -0.28 24.28
N SER A 141 4.80 0.09 23.37
CA SER A 141 3.50 -0.58 23.24
C SER A 141 3.00 -0.69 21.80
N GLY A 142 2.11 -1.67 21.59
CA GLY A 142 1.47 -1.95 20.30
C GLY A 142 2.40 -2.65 19.30
N SER A 143 1.81 -3.39 18.37
CA SER A 143 2.52 -4.10 17.30
C SER A 143 2.90 -3.21 16.11
N THR A 144 2.20 -2.09 15.93
CA THR A 144 2.46 -1.09 14.89
C THR A 144 2.66 0.26 15.56
N LEU A 145 3.79 0.90 15.28
CA LEU A 145 4.13 2.24 15.76
C LEU A 145 3.44 3.33 14.96
N GLY A 146 3.25 3.13 13.65
CA GLY A 146 2.57 4.11 12.83
C GLY A 146 1.95 3.53 11.58
N THR A 147 0.83 4.11 11.19
CA THR A 147 0.11 3.80 9.96
C THR A 147 -0.05 5.09 9.18
N PHE A 148 0.50 5.12 7.97
CA PHE A 148 0.44 6.27 7.08
C PHE A 148 -0.14 5.85 5.73
N ILE A 149 -0.89 6.74 5.09
CA ILE A 149 -1.45 6.51 3.76
C ILE A 149 -1.12 7.67 2.83
N MET A 150 -0.91 7.33 1.56
CA MET A 150 -0.64 8.27 0.49
C MET A 150 -1.49 7.89 -0.73
N PHE A 151 -1.99 8.91 -1.42
CA PHE A 151 -2.80 8.75 -2.62
C PHE A 151 -2.06 9.31 -3.84
N PRO A 152 -1.22 8.51 -4.52
CA PRO A 152 -0.41 8.99 -5.64
C PRO A 152 -1.18 9.26 -6.93
N GLY A 153 -2.48 8.92 -7.01
CA GLY A 153 -3.31 9.00 -8.22
C GLY A 153 -3.61 7.63 -8.82
N ASN A 154 -4.30 7.63 -9.97
CA ASN A 154 -4.57 6.44 -10.80
C ASN A 154 -5.21 5.25 -10.06
N GLY A 155 -6.06 5.53 -9.07
CA GLY A 155 -6.72 4.49 -8.29
C GLY A 155 -5.85 3.87 -7.19
N VAL A 156 -4.59 4.28 -7.06
CA VAL A 156 -3.63 3.65 -6.15
C VAL A 156 -3.70 4.27 -4.76
N THR A 157 -3.68 3.44 -3.74
CA THR A 157 -3.45 3.83 -2.35
C THR A 157 -2.23 3.09 -1.82
N VAL A 158 -1.29 3.83 -1.24
CA VAL A 158 -0.09 3.27 -0.60
C VAL A 158 -0.22 3.42 0.91
N TYR A 159 -0.11 2.31 1.63
CA TYR A 159 -0.09 2.24 3.08
C TYR A 159 1.32 1.92 3.55
N PHE A 160 1.81 2.70 4.52
CA PHE A 160 3.05 2.45 5.23
C PHE A 160 2.70 2.04 6.66
N TYR A 161 2.96 0.78 7.00
CA TYR A 161 2.87 0.29 8.37
C TYR A 161 4.28 0.15 8.94
N PHE A 162 4.58 0.88 10.00
CA PHE A 162 5.84 0.78 10.72
C PHE A 162 5.65 -0.15 11.92
N ASN A 163 6.22 -1.34 11.85
CA ASN A 163 6.08 -2.35 12.89
C ASN A 163 6.86 -1.93 14.13
N ASN A 164 6.27 -2.16 15.30
CA ASN A 164 7.01 -2.12 16.54
C ASN A 164 7.76 -3.43 16.72
N LEU A 165 9.07 -3.32 16.89
CA LEU A 165 9.95 -4.47 17.07
C LEU A 165 10.43 -4.47 18.51
N LYS A 166 10.61 -5.67 19.10
CA LYS A 166 11.16 -5.78 20.45
C LYS A 166 12.57 -5.14 20.51
N PRO A 167 13.02 -4.65 21.67
CA PRO A 167 14.33 -4.00 21.82
C PRO A 167 15.50 -4.77 21.18
N GLU A 168 15.52 -6.09 21.31
CA GLU A 168 16.55 -6.96 20.74
C GLU A 168 16.51 -7.03 19.21
N TYR A 169 15.39 -6.71 18.56
CA TYR A 169 15.20 -6.74 17.10
C TYR A 169 15.09 -5.37 16.45
N ARG A 170 14.79 -4.29 17.19
CA ARG A 170 14.68 -2.95 16.62
C ARG A 170 16.05 -2.32 16.34
N ASN A 171 16.03 -1.34 15.45
CA ASN A 171 17.18 -0.48 15.08
C ASN A 171 16.96 0.97 15.48
N PHE A 172 15.96 1.24 16.33
CA PHE A 172 15.68 2.55 16.87
C PHE A 172 15.69 2.49 18.40
N GLU A 173 16.30 3.48 19.04
CA GLU A 173 16.46 3.51 20.50
C GLU A 173 15.30 4.20 21.22
N ASN A 174 14.70 5.19 20.57
CA ASN A 174 13.66 6.04 21.12
C ASN A 174 12.69 6.50 20.02
N VAL A 175 11.65 7.23 20.43
CA VAL A 175 10.60 7.74 19.54
C VAL A 175 11.16 8.65 18.45
N ASP A 176 12.14 9.50 18.76
CA ASP A 176 12.70 10.45 17.79
C ASP A 176 13.53 9.74 16.71
N ASP A 177 14.29 8.72 17.09
CA ASP A 177 15.01 7.88 16.13
C ASP A 177 14.05 7.11 15.22
N TYR A 178 12.99 6.52 15.79
CA TYR A 178 11.92 5.92 14.99
C TYR A 178 11.32 6.92 13.99
N LYS A 179 10.98 8.15 14.40
CA LYS A 179 10.44 9.19 13.52
C LYS A 179 11.41 9.53 12.38
N LYS A 180 12.71 9.65 12.68
CA LYS A 180 13.75 9.88 11.65
C LYS A 180 13.80 8.74 10.63
N GLN A 181 13.71 7.49 11.08
CA GLN A 181 13.71 6.32 10.19
C GLN A 181 12.42 6.24 9.36
N ARG A 182 11.27 6.50 9.98
CA ARG A 182 9.96 6.62 9.31
C ARG A 182 9.99 7.64 8.19
N ASP A 183 10.37 8.88 8.51
CA ASP A 183 10.35 9.99 7.56
C ASP A 183 11.36 9.76 6.44
N ARG A 184 12.53 9.20 6.76
CA ARG A 184 13.52 8.80 5.75
C ARG A 184 12.95 7.77 4.78
N PHE A 185 12.32 6.71 5.28
CA PHE A 185 11.72 5.69 4.42
C PHE A 185 10.69 6.29 3.45
N ILE A 186 9.72 7.06 3.98
CA ILE A 186 8.66 7.67 3.16
C ILE A 186 9.27 8.63 2.14
N LYS A 187 10.25 9.45 2.54
CA LYS A 187 10.95 10.37 1.65
C LYS A 187 11.73 9.65 0.54
N GLU A 188 12.40 8.55 0.83
CA GLU A 188 13.13 7.77 -0.17
C GLU A 188 12.18 7.07 -1.14
N TYR A 189 11.12 6.45 -0.62
CA TYR A 189 10.09 5.79 -1.44
C TYR A 189 9.41 6.80 -2.38
N THR A 190 8.96 7.94 -1.86
CA THR A 190 8.32 8.99 -2.67
C THR A 190 9.28 9.61 -3.69
N LYS A 191 10.57 9.78 -3.33
CA LYS A 191 11.60 10.22 -4.29
C LYS A 191 11.82 9.20 -5.40
N TYR A 192 11.86 7.91 -5.05
CA TYR A 192 11.95 6.85 -6.06
C TYR A 192 10.77 6.93 -7.03
N LEU A 193 9.55 7.09 -6.50
CA LEU A 193 8.37 7.27 -7.33
C LEU A 193 8.57 8.43 -8.32
N THR A 194 9.05 9.62 -7.93
CA THR A 194 9.18 10.74 -8.90
C THR A 194 10.07 10.44 -10.10
N THR A 195 11.02 9.50 -9.98
CA THR A 195 11.93 9.09 -11.06
C THR A 195 11.51 7.83 -11.81
N CYS A 196 10.57 7.10 -11.25
CA CYS A 196 10.15 5.81 -11.75
C CYS A 196 9.17 5.98 -12.93
N LYS A 197 9.46 5.27 -14.04
CA LYS A 197 8.68 5.33 -15.29
C LYS A 197 7.50 4.37 -15.22
N GLY A 198 6.37 4.75 -15.82
CA GLY A 198 5.14 3.94 -15.83
C GLY A 198 4.30 4.18 -14.58
N LYS A 199 3.85 5.44 -14.45
CA LYS A 199 2.85 5.89 -13.48
C LYS A 199 1.59 6.31 -14.21
#